data_AF-A0A2V3HJM8-F1
#
_entry.id   AF-A0A2V3HJM8-F1
#
_cell.length_a   1.000
_cell.length_b   1.000
_cell.length_c   1.000
_cell.angle_alpha   90.00
_cell.angle_beta   90.00
_cell.angle_gamma   90.00
#
_symmetry.space_group_name_H-M   'P 1'
#
loop_
_entity.id
_entity.type
_entity.pdbx_description
1 polymer ?
#
loop_
_entity_poly.entity_id
_entity_poly.type
_entity_poly.pdbx_seq_one_letter_code
_entity_poly.pdbx_strand_id
1 'polypeptide(L)'
;MESTSRSTTPASFATPLATHGLDPSGAVHWNLSAEELHQRAVERGEAQLTAHKVLLATTGERTGRSPNDRFIIDEPGLADTVWWGKVNKPTSRSVFEGLLAKVQ
;
A
#
# COMPACT_ATOMS: atom_id res chain seq x y z
N MET A 1 -13.48 -33.59 -9.94
CA MET A 1 -13.62 -32.13 -9.82
C MET A 1 -13.77 -31.85 -8.34
N GLU A 2 -12.65 -31.70 -7.63
CA GLU A 2 -12.66 -31.49 -6.19
C GLU A 2 -12.58 -29.99 -5.93
N SER A 3 -13.74 -29.38 -5.68
CA SER A 3 -13.83 -27.99 -5.24
C SER A 3 -13.25 -27.88 -3.83
N THR A 4 -11.98 -27.49 -3.71
CA THR A 4 -11.38 -27.21 -2.41
C THR A 4 -11.83 -25.83 -1.92
N SER A 5 -12.96 -25.77 -1.20
CA SER A 5 -13.30 -24.59 -0.40
C SER A 5 -12.36 -24.54 0.82
N ARG A 6 -11.39 -23.61 0.85
CA ARG A 6 -10.60 -23.36 2.06
C ARG A 6 -11.39 -22.51 3.05
N SER A 7 -11.50 -23.04 4.26
CA SER A 7 -12.11 -22.47 5.46
C SER A 7 -11.54 -21.10 5.82
N THR A 8 -12.40 -20.10 5.98
CA THR A 8 -12.08 -18.77 6.51
C THR A 8 -12.01 -18.83 8.04
N THR A 9 -10.94 -19.41 8.59
CA THR A 9 -10.60 -19.17 9.99
C THR A 9 -9.90 -17.82 10.06
N PRO A 10 -10.33 -16.85 10.91
CA PRO A 10 -9.57 -15.63 11.07
C PRO A 10 -8.27 -16.02 11.76
N ALA A 11 -7.17 -15.99 11.02
CA ALA A 11 -5.86 -16.01 11.64
C ALA A 11 -5.82 -14.81 12.60
N SER A 12 -5.64 -15.08 13.88
CA SER A 12 -5.42 -14.07 14.91
C SER A 12 -4.08 -13.40 14.63
N PHE A 13 -4.08 -12.32 13.85
CA PHE A 13 -2.87 -11.54 13.60
C PHE A 13 -2.55 -10.65 14.81
N ALA A 14 -1.26 -10.44 15.06
CA ALA A 14 -0.76 -9.73 16.25
C ALA A 14 -1.15 -8.25 16.32
N THR A 15 -1.49 -7.62 15.19
CA THR A 15 -1.85 -6.18 15.13
C THR A 15 -3.15 -5.98 14.35
N PRO A 16 -4.25 -5.59 15.01
CA PRO A 16 -5.50 -5.20 14.35
C PRO A 16 -5.31 -3.94 13.49
N LEU A 17 -5.98 -3.88 12.33
CA LEU A 17 -5.96 -2.70 11.45
C LEU A 17 -6.53 -1.43 12.12
N ALA A 18 -7.48 -1.61 13.04
CA ALA A 18 -8.05 -0.53 13.85
C ALA A 18 -6.99 0.23 14.68
N THR A 19 -5.88 -0.42 15.05
CA THR A 19 -4.74 0.24 15.74
C THR A 19 -4.07 1.30 14.86
N HIS A 20 -4.24 1.22 13.54
CA HIS A 20 -3.78 2.21 12.57
C HIS A 20 -4.90 3.16 12.10
N GLY A 21 -6.06 3.14 12.77
CA GLY A 21 -7.23 3.95 12.42
C GLY A 21 -7.98 3.48 11.18
N LEU A 22 -7.78 2.23 10.74
CA LEU A 22 -8.45 1.67 9.56
C LEU A 22 -9.63 0.79 9.96
N ASP A 23 -10.80 1.06 9.39
CA ASP A 23 -12.03 0.25 9.53
C ASP A 23 -12.57 -0.14 8.14
N PRO A 24 -11.99 -1.17 7.50
CA PRO A 24 -12.34 -1.53 6.14
C PRO A 24 -13.74 -2.14 6.06
N SER A 25 -14.59 -1.57 5.18
CA SER A 25 -15.90 -2.16 4.85
C SER A 25 -15.81 -3.32 3.85
N GLY A 26 -14.65 -3.49 3.21
CA GLY A 26 -14.38 -4.52 2.21
C GLY A 26 -13.72 -5.77 2.80
N ALA A 27 -13.54 -6.78 1.95
CA ALA A 27 -12.82 -7.99 2.36
C ALA A 27 -11.34 -7.68 2.62
N VAL A 28 -10.85 -8.10 3.79
CA VAL A 28 -9.43 -8.03 4.13
C VAL A 28 -8.77 -9.38 3.81
N HIS A 29 -7.79 -9.35 2.92
CA HIS A 29 -7.05 -10.54 2.51
C HIS A 29 -5.63 -10.48 3.06
N TRP A 30 -5.28 -11.46 3.90
CA TRP A 30 -3.98 -11.52 4.56
C TRP A 30 -3.07 -12.54 3.89
N ASN A 31 -1.81 -12.17 3.67
CA ASN A 31 -0.73 -13.07 3.23
C ASN A 31 -1.12 -13.94 2.02
N LEU A 32 -1.84 -13.36 1.06
CA LEU A 32 -2.14 -14.03 -0.21
C LEU A 32 -0.84 -14.48 -0.88
N SER A 33 -0.89 -15.65 -1.50
CA SER A 33 0.19 -16.12 -2.36
C SER A 33 0.34 -15.23 -3.60
N ALA A 34 1.50 -15.29 -4.24
CA ALA A 34 1.74 -14.57 -5.50
C ALA A 34 0.72 -14.96 -6.59
N GLU A 35 0.30 -16.23 -6.63
CA GLU A 35 -0.70 -16.72 -7.57
C GLU A 35 -2.08 -16.09 -7.32
N GLU A 36 -2.52 -16.04 -6.05
CA GLU A 36 -3.78 -15.39 -5.67
C GLU A 36 -3.76 -13.89 -5.98
N LEU A 37 -2.63 -13.22 -5.77
CA LEU A 37 -2.46 -11.80 -6.11
C LEU A 37 -2.53 -11.56 -7.62
N HIS A 38 -1.85 -12.40 -8.43
CA HIS A 38 -1.89 -12.30 -9.89
C HIS A 38 -3.31 -12.50 -10.42
N GLN A 39 -4.01 -13.53 -9.95
CA GLN A 39 -5.37 -13.85 -10.39
C GLN A 39 -6.32 -12.68 -10.11
N ARG A 40 -6.26 -12.12 -8.89
CA ARG A 40 -7.09 -10.97 -8.51
C ARG A 40 -6.80 -9.73 -9.35
N ALA A 41 -5.53 -9.43 -9.64
CA ALA A 41 -5.17 -8.28 -10.46
C ALA A 41 -5.73 -8.41 -11.89
N VAL A 42 -5.73 -9.63 -12.46
CA VAL A 42 -6.33 -9.90 -13.77
C VAL A 42 -7.85 -9.82 -13.73
N GLU A 43 -8.50 -10.43 -12.73
CA GLU A 43 -9.96 -10.37 -12.54
C GLU A 43 -10.49 -8.95 -12.36
N ARG A 44 -9.70 -8.08 -11.72
CA ARG A 44 -10.02 -6.66 -11.52
C ARG A 44 -9.70 -5.79 -12.74
N GLY A 45 -9.08 -6.35 -13.79
CA GLY A 45 -8.65 -5.60 -14.96
C GLY A 45 -7.49 -4.62 -14.69
N GLU A 46 -6.78 -4.80 -13.56
CA GLU A 46 -5.63 -3.96 -13.17
C GLU A 46 -4.33 -4.42 -13.83
N ALA A 47 -4.30 -5.67 -14.30
CA ALA A 47 -3.17 -6.26 -15.00
C ALA A 47 -3.64 -7.32 -16.03
N GLN A 48 -2.73 -7.77 -16.87
CA GLN A 48 -2.95 -8.88 -17.80
C GLN A 48 -1.77 -9.83 -17.83
N LEU A 49 -1.98 -11.07 -18.28
CA LEU A 49 -0.89 -12.02 -18.51
C LEU A 49 -0.36 -11.86 -19.93
N THR A 50 0.97 -11.78 -20.06
CA THR A 50 1.65 -11.86 -21.37
C THR A 50 1.56 -13.28 -21.95
N ALA A 51 2.01 -13.45 -23.21
CA ALA A 51 2.11 -14.76 -23.85
C ALA A 51 2.96 -15.76 -23.03
N HIS A 52 3.92 -15.28 -22.25
CA HIS A 52 4.78 -16.07 -21.36
C HIS A 52 4.29 -16.15 -19.91
N LYS A 53 3.03 -15.78 -19.65
CA LYS A 53 2.40 -15.80 -18.31
C LYS A 53 3.07 -14.90 -17.26
N VAL A 54 3.82 -13.89 -17.70
CA VAL A 54 4.30 -12.82 -16.84
C VAL A 54 3.18 -11.81 -16.61
N LEU A 55 3.02 -11.35 -15.37
CA LEU A 55 2.06 -10.30 -15.01
C LEU A 55 2.53 -8.95 -15.59
N LEU A 56 1.73 -8.37 -16.47
CA LEU A 56 1.94 -7.05 -17.06
C LEU A 56 0.93 -6.08 -16.44
N ALA A 57 1.43 -5.07 -15.74
CA ALA A 57 0.66 -3.93 -15.24
C ALA A 57 1.24 -2.62 -15.80
N THR A 58 0.38 -1.63 -16.02
CA THR A 58 0.78 -0.29 -16.47
C THR A 58 0.48 0.74 -15.40
N THR A 59 1.44 1.59 -15.07
CA THR A 59 1.32 2.59 -13.98
C THR A 59 0.76 3.95 -14.44
N GLY A 60 0.25 4.02 -15.68
CA GLY A 60 -0.30 5.24 -16.26
C GLY A 60 0.77 6.32 -16.47
N GLU A 61 0.45 7.57 -16.15
CA GLU A 61 1.34 8.73 -16.36
C GLU A 61 2.62 8.68 -15.51
N ARG A 62 2.55 8.06 -14.32
CA ARG A 62 3.69 7.95 -13.40
C ARG A 62 4.46 6.66 -13.63
N THR A 63 5.36 6.68 -14.61
CA THR A 63 6.21 5.54 -15.01
C THR A 63 7.54 5.45 -14.26
N GLY A 64 7.79 6.35 -13.31
CA GLY A 64 9.00 6.40 -12.50
C GLY A 64 8.80 7.10 -11.16
N ARG A 65 9.90 7.35 -10.45
CA ARG A 65 9.87 8.05 -9.16
C ARG A 65 9.39 9.50 -9.35
N SER A 66 8.63 10.00 -8.37
CA SER A 66 8.30 11.42 -8.24
C SER A 66 9.14 12.05 -7.12
N PRO A 67 10.44 12.34 -7.35
CA PRO A 67 11.36 12.74 -6.28
C PRO A 67 10.94 14.04 -5.58
N ASN A 68 10.18 14.89 -6.26
CA ASN A 68 9.69 16.14 -5.72
C ASN A 68 8.49 15.99 -4.78
N ASP A 69 7.84 14.82 -4.77
CA ASP A 69 6.62 14.50 -4.01
C ASP A 69 6.94 13.67 -2.75
N ARG A 70 8.20 13.72 -2.27
CA ARG A 70 8.64 13.08 -1.03
C ARG A 70 8.89 14.14 0.04
N PHE A 71 8.24 13.99 1.19
CA PHE A 71 8.36 14.89 2.33
C PHE A 71 8.71 14.10 3.59
N ILE A 72 9.32 14.78 4.56
CA ILE A 72 9.58 14.27 5.90
C ILE A 72 8.97 15.28 6.88
N ILE A 73 8.30 14.80 7.91
CA ILE A 73 7.73 15.67 8.94
C ILE A 73 8.90 16.31 9.71
N ASP A 74 8.87 17.64 9.80
CA ASP A 74 9.80 18.41 10.61
C ASP A 74 9.23 18.51 12.03
N GLU A 75 9.70 17.64 12.92
CA GLU A 75 9.29 17.58 14.32
C GLU A 75 10.49 17.36 15.26
N PRO A 76 10.48 17.95 16.47
CA PRO A 76 11.62 17.86 17.38
C PRO A 76 12.11 16.42 17.61
N GLY A 77 13.44 16.22 17.65
CA GLY A 77 14.05 14.91 17.87
C GLY A 77 14.77 14.40 16.62
N LEU A 78 14.24 13.37 15.94
CA LEU A 78 14.95 12.76 14.83
C LEU A 78 15.10 13.68 13.61
N ALA A 79 14.18 14.63 13.42
CA ALA A 79 14.25 15.65 12.37
C ALA A 79 15.54 16.49 12.45
N ASP A 80 16.09 16.67 13.66
CA ASP A 80 17.31 17.44 13.89
C ASP A 80 18.54 16.80 13.23
N THR A 81 18.47 15.50 12.92
CA THR A 81 19.55 14.73 12.27
C THR A 81 19.35 14.56 10.75
N VAL A 82 18.24 15.04 10.21
CA VAL A 82 17.93 14.90 8.79
C VAL A 82 18.77 15.90 7.98
N TRP A 83 19.35 15.42 6.89
CA TRP A 83 20.04 16.29 5.93
C TRP A 83 19.03 17.05 5.06
N TRP A 84 18.56 18.19 5.54
CA TRP A 84 17.55 19.00 4.85
C TRP A 84 18.04 19.61 3.54
N GLY A 85 17.15 19.73 2.56
CA GLY A 85 17.46 20.37 1.28
C GLY A 85 16.44 20.06 0.18
N LYS A 86 16.86 20.16 -1.07
CA LYS A 86 15.97 19.89 -2.23
C LYS A 86 15.43 18.46 -2.27
N VAL A 87 16.17 17.50 -1.70
CA VAL A 87 15.84 16.06 -1.70
C VAL A 87 14.99 15.68 -0.48
N ASN A 88 15.37 16.16 0.70
CA ASN A 88 14.63 15.93 1.94
C ASN A 88 13.86 17.21 2.26
N LYS A 89 12.61 17.27 1.80
CA LYS A 89 11.76 18.45 1.97
C LYS A 89 10.99 18.35 3.29
N PRO A 90 11.02 19.38 4.14
CA PRO A 90 10.22 19.38 5.36
C PRO A 90 8.73 19.53 5.02
N THR A 91 7.89 18.96 5.87
CA THR A 91 6.45 19.27 5.95
C THR A 91 6.03 19.37 7.41
N SER A 92 4.96 20.11 7.68
CA SER A 92 4.44 20.23 9.05
C SER A 92 3.60 19.01 9.45
N ARG A 93 3.55 18.73 10.76
CA ARG A 93 2.68 17.71 11.34
C ARG A 93 1.19 17.88 10.98
N SER A 94 0.68 19.13 10.96
CA SER A 94 -0.71 19.40 10.60
C SER A 94 -1.06 19.02 9.15
N VAL A 95 -0.14 19.25 8.20
CA VAL A 95 -0.30 18.80 6.81
C VAL A 95 -0.33 17.28 6.73
N PHE A 96 0.55 16.59 7.46
CA PHE A 96 0.54 15.13 7.53
C PHE A 96 -0.77 14.61 8.10
N GLU A 97 -1.24 15.15 9.23
CA GLU A 97 -2.50 14.74 9.86
C GLU A 97 -3.71 14.96 8.94
N GLY A 98 -3.74 16.09 8.21
CA GLY A 98 -4.79 16.34 7.21
C GLY A 98 -4.76 15.39 6.00
N LEU A 99 -3.58 14.88 5.63
CA LEU A 99 -3.46 13.84 4.59
C LEU A 99 -3.82 12.45 5.15
N LEU A 100 -3.39 12.14 6.37
CA LEU A 100 -3.68 10.87 7.03
C LEU A 100 -5.18 10.66 7.20
N ALA A 101 -5.92 11.69 7.62
CA ALA A 101 -7.37 11.66 7.75
C ALA A 101 -8.14 11.44 6.43
N LYS A 102 -7.49 11.58 5.27
CA LYS A 102 -8.08 11.26 3.96
C LYS A 102 -7.79 9.82 3.52
N VAL A 103 -6.81 9.18 4.12
CA VAL A 103 -6.38 7.81 3.81
C VAL A 103 -7.04 6.79 4.73
N GLN A 104 -7.25 7.19 5.99
CA GLN A 104 -8.04 6.44 6.98
C GLN A 104 -9.54 6.53 6.67
#